data_AF-A0A9E3B8V4-F1
#
_entry.id   AF-A0A9E3B8V4-F1
#
_cell.length_a   1.000
_cell.length_b   1.000
_cell.length_c   1.000
_cell.angle_alpha   90.00
_cell.angle_beta   90.00
_cell.angle_gamma   90.00
#
_symmetry.space_group_name_H-M   'P 1'
#
loop_
_entity.id
_entity.type
_entity.pdbx_description
1 polymer ?
#
loop_
_entity_poly.entity_id
_entity_poly.type
_entity_poly.pdbx_seq_one_letter_code
_entity_poly.pdbx_strand_id
1 'polypeptide(L)'
;MQQQQVMKKSFAYPKRRDIFLHFVKTGKLIGALFTDPRVPLTRKIFFLVAVATLVVILIFPDAVGELGLSAVLPLVGTVLGVPIDAGFDWTAFALLAVNLLHVFPAHLVAEHYNDIFRAGQGSDYAV
;
A
#
# COMPACT_ATOMS: atom_id res chain seq x y z
N MET A 1 12.46 -5.06 -48.14
CA MET A 1 11.65 -4.12 -47.33
C MET A 1 10.97 -4.92 -46.23
N GLN A 2 11.55 -4.94 -45.02
CA GLN A 2 10.97 -5.64 -43.87
C GLN A 2 10.02 -4.69 -43.14
N GLN A 3 8.70 -5.00 -43.18
CA GLN A 3 7.70 -4.27 -42.42
C GLN A 3 7.88 -4.56 -40.93
N GLN A 4 8.33 -3.55 -40.21
CA GLN A 4 8.46 -3.54 -38.76
C GLN A 4 7.05 -3.55 -38.16
N GLN A 5 6.62 -4.72 -37.69
CA GLN A 5 5.40 -4.91 -36.90
C GLN A 5 5.60 -4.17 -35.57
N VAL A 6 5.22 -2.90 -35.53
CA VAL A 6 5.13 -2.12 -34.29
C VAL A 6 3.98 -2.73 -33.47
N MET A 7 4.31 -3.66 -32.58
CA MET A 7 3.39 -4.20 -31.60
C MET A 7 2.77 -3.03 -30.82
N LYS A 8 1.51 -2.72 -31.14
CA LYS A 8 0.68 -1.77 -30.41
C LYS A 8 0.42 -2.39 -29.04
N LYS A 9 1.31 -2.14 -28.08
CA LYS A 9 1.12 -2.54 -26.68
C LYS A 9 -0.12 -1.80 -26.19
N SER A 10 -1.27 -2.49 -26.23
CA SER A 10 -2.54 -1.96 -25.75
C SER A 10 -2.31 -1.60 -24.28
N PHE A 11 -2.33 -0.31 -23.96
CA PHE A 11 -2.43 0.16 -22.59
C PHE A 11 -3.81 -0.29 -22.10
N ALA A 12 -3.87 -1.50 -21.56
CA ALA A 12 -5.05 -2.03 -20.91
C ALA A 12 -5.33 -1.11 -19.72
N TYR A 13 -6.31 -0.22 -19.87
CA TYR A 13 -6.84 0.55 -18.76
C TYR A 13 -7.20 -0.44 -17.65
N PRO A 14 -6.67 -0.28 -16.42
CA PRO A 14 -6.97 -1.18 -15.32
C PRO A 14 -8.49 -1.20 -15.13
N LYS A 15 -9.10 -2.37 -15.31
CA LYS A 15 -10.55 -2.49 -15.14
C LYS A 15 -10.84 -2.15 -13.68
N ARG A 16 -11.94 -1.45 -13.38
CA ARG A 16 -12.31 -1.09 -11.99
C ARG A 16 -12.25 -2.29 -11.03
N ARG A 17 -12.49 -3.51 -11.55
CA ARG A 17 -12.34 -4.78 -10.83
C ARG A 17 -10.92 -5.09 -10.37
N ASP A 18 -9.89 -4.72 -11.13
CA ASP A 18 -8.48 -4.93 -10.77
C ASP A 18 -8.09 -4.14 -9.52
N ILE A 19 -8.68 -2.96 -9.31
CA ILE A 19 -8.47 -2.14 -8.11
C ILE A 19 -9.06 -2.82 -6.88
N PHE A 20 -10.29 -3.36 -6.97
CA PHE A 20 -10.91 -4.13 -5.88
C PHE A 20 -10.14 -5.42 -5.59
N LEU A 21 -9.68 -6.13 -6.61
CA LEU A 21 -8.82 -7.30 -6.45
C LEU A 21 -7.49 -6.93 -5.78
N HIS A 22 -6.95 -5.75 -6.05
CA HIS A 22 -5.75 -5.25 -5.39
C HIS A 22 -5.97 -5.05 -3.90
N PHE A 23 -7.09 -4.43 -3.49
CA PHE A 23 -7.42 -4.23 -2.08
C PHE A 23 -7.53 -5.56 -1.32
N VAL A 24 -8.21 -6.55 -1.91
CA VAL A 24 -8.33 -7.90 -1.32
C VAL A 24 -6.96 -8.59 -1.22
N LYS A 25 -6.11 -8.48 -2.24
CA LYS A 25 -4.77 -9.07 -2.24
C LYS A 25 -3.84 -8.38 -1.23
N THR A 26 -3.90 -7.07 -1.09
CA THR A 26 -3.16 -6.31 -0.07
C THR A 26 -3.60 -6.72 1.34
N GLY A 27 -4.91 -6.89 1.57
CA GLY A 27 -5.43 -7.43 2.83
C GLY A 27 -4.91 -8.83 3.13
N LYS A 28 -4.89 -9.72 2.13
CA LYS A 28 -4.28 -11.05 2.25
C LYS A 28 -2.79 -11.01 2.56
N LEU A 29 -2.04 -10.11 1.92
CA LEU A 29 -0.60 -9.93 2.16
C LEU A 29 -0.32 -9.48 3.58
N ILE A 30 -1.06 -8.48 4.07
CA ILE A 30 -0.96 -8.02 5.45
C ILE A 30 -1.31 -9.16 6.40
N GLY A 31 -2.42 -9.86 6.16
CA GLY A 31 -2.83 -11.03 6.96
C GLY A 31 -1.73 -12.09 7.06
N ALA A 32 -1.14 -12.47 5.92
CA ALA A 32 -0.05 -13.44 5.87
C ALA A 32 1.17 -13.00 6.70
N LEU A 33 1.58 -11.73 6.58
CA LEU A 33 2.68 -11.14 7.37
C LEU A 33 2.37 -11.10 8.87
N PHE A 34 1.11 -10.90 9.26
CA PHE A 34 0.70 -10.93 10.66
C PHE A 34 0.68 -12.35 11.24
N THR A 35 0.33 -13.35 10.44
CA THR A 35 0.35 -14.76 10.87
C THR A 35 1.74 -15.39 10.83
N ASP A 36 2.70 -14.81 10.09
CA ASP A 36 4.06 -15.35 9.97
C ASP A 36 4.83 -15.23 11.31
N PRO A 37 5.31 -16.33 11.90
CA PRO A 37 6.09 -16.32 13.15
C PRO A 37 7.47 -15.67 12.99
N ARG A 38 8.01 -15.57 11.77
CA ARG A 38 9.31 -14.93 11.48
C ARG A 38 9.24 -13.40 11.58
N VAL A 39 8.04 -12.82 11.51
CA VAL A 39 7.85 -11.38 11.69
C VAL A 39 7.83 -11.06 13.19
N PRO A 40 8.76 -10.22 13.69
CA PRO A 40 8.81 -9.88 15.11
C PRO A 40 7.57 -9.11 15.54
N LEU A 41 7.08 -9.41 16.75
CA LEU A 41 5.87 -8.82 17.31
C LEU A 41 5.95 -7.29 17.39
N THR A 42 7.14 -6.73 17.64
CA THR A 42 7.38 -5.29 17.65
C THR A 42 7.01 -4.60 16.34
N ARG A 43 7.34 -5.23 15.18
CA ARG A 43 6.98 -4.69 13.86
C ARG A 43 5.48 -4.78 13.59
N LYS A 44 4.83 -5.85 14.05
CA LYS A 44 3.36 -6.02 13.96
C LYS A 44 2.64 -4.94 14.76
N ILE A 45 3.05 -4.74 16.00
CA ILE A 45 2.51 -3.69 16.88
C ILE A 45 2.75 -2.32 16.28
N PHE A 46 3.98 -2.02 15.82
CA PHE A 46 4.29 -0.74 15.17
C PHE A 46 3.40 -0.48 13.96
N PHE A 47 3.21 -1.48 13.09
CA PHE A 47 2.33 -1.37 11.93
C PHE A 47 0.88 -1.08 12.34
N LEU A 48 0.33 -1.82 13.32
CA LEU A 48 -1.03 -1.59 13.82
C LEU A 48 -1.20 -0.19 14.40
N VAL A 49 -0.26 0.25 15.24
CA VAL A 49 -0.30 1.58 15.85
C VAL A 49 -0.21 2.65 14.77
N ALA A 50 0.71 2.52 13.81
CA ALA A 50 0.87 3.48 12.73
C ALA A 50 -0.39 3.56 11.85
N VAL A 51 -0.98 2.42 11.46
CA VAL A 51 -2.24 2.41 10.69
C VAL A 51 -3.38 3.02 11.50
N ALA A 52 -3.51 2.68 12.78
CA ALA A 52 -4.53 3.26 13.66
C ALA A 52 -4.38 4.78 13.79
N THR A 53 -3.14 5.28 13.95
CA THR A 53 -2.85 6.71 13.97
C THR A 53 -3.26 7.38 12.66
N LEU A 54 -2.93 6.79 11.50
CA LEU A 54 -3.36 7.33 10.20
C LEU A 54 -4.88 7.35 10.04
N VAL A 55 -5.58 6.33 10.54
CA VAL A 55 -7.06 6.29 10.53
C VAL A 55 -7.65 7.37 11.44
N VAL A 56 -7.09 7.59 12.64
CA VAL A 56 -7.53 8.66 13.54
C VAL A 56 -7.34 10.03 12.90
N ILE A 57 -6.18 10.27 12.28
CA ILE A 57 -5.90 11.51 11.54
C ILE A 57 -6.91 11.72 10.41
N LEU A 58 -7.29 10.65 9.70
CA LEU A 58 -8.24 10.71 8.59
C LEU A 58 -9.69 11.00 9.03
N ILE A 59 -10.11 10.45 10.16
CA ILE A 59 -11.49 10.58 10.66
C ILE A 59 -11.67 11.87 11.46
N PHE A 60 -10.63 12.30 12.19
CA PHE A 60 -10.66 13.46 13.07
C PHE A 60 -9.57 14.47 12.69
N PRO A 61 -9.68 15.11 11.51
CA PRO A 61 -8.67 16.06 11.06
C PRO A 61 -8.50 17.24 12.05
N ASP A 62 -9.57 17.68 12.69
CA ASP A 62 -9.56 18.79 13.66
C ASP A 62 -8.81 18.45 14.96
N ALA A 63 -8.88 17.20 15.40
CA ALA A 63 -8.17 16.74 16.60
C ALA A 63 -6.64 16.81 16.43
N VAL A 64 -6.15 16.70 15.19
CA VAL A 64 -4.71 16.78 14.89
C VAL A 64 -4.18 18.21 15.05
N GLY A 65 -5.01 19.21 14.75
CA GLY A 65 -4.71 20.61 14.98
C GLY A 65 -4.63 20.96 16.47
N GLU A 66 -5.56 20.42 17.28
CA GLU A 66 -5.59 20.64 18.72
C GLU A 66 -4.45 19.94 19.47
N LEU A 67 -3.98 18.79 18.98
CA LEU A 67 -2.85 18.04 19.55
C LEU A 67 -1.47 18.65 19.25
N GLY A 68 -1.40 19.79 18.55
CA GLY A 68 -0.13 20.47 18.23
C GLY A 68 0.74 19.74 17.20
N LEU A 69 0.18 18.76 16.48
CA LEU A 69 0.89 18.00 15.43
C LEU A 69 1.05 18.80 14.12
N SER A 70 0.51 20.02 14.06
CA SER A 70 0.59 20.93 12.91
C SER A 70 2.02 21.28 12.49
N ALA A 71 3.00 21.19 13.40
CA ALA A 71 4.41 21.42 13.09
C ALA A 71 5.13 20.19 12.48
N VAL A 72 4.61 18.98 12.72
CA VAL A 72 5.23 17.71 12.30
C VAL A 72 4.70 17.24 10.95
N LEU A 73 3.41 17.48 10.69
CA LEU A 73 2.76 17.10 9.43
C LEU A 73 3.46 17.64 8.16
N PRO A 74 3.95 18.90 8.10
CA PRO A 74 4.66 19.39 6.92
C PRO A 74 6.00 18.67 6.67
N LEU A 75 6.72 18.28 7.74
CA LEU A 75 7.95 17.50 7.62
C LEU A 75 7.68 16.10 7.06
N VAL A 76 6.62 15.45 7.55
CA VAL A 76 6.20 14.14 7.05
C VAL A 76 5.77 14.23 5.59
N GLY A 77 5.02 15.26 5.20
CA GLY A 77 4.62 15.52 3.81
C GLY A 77 5.80 15.72 2.87
N THR A 78 6.84 16.45 3.32
CA THR A 78 8.05 16.71 2.52
C THR A 78 8.89 15.45 2.29
N VAL A 79 9.02 14.59 3.32
CA VAL A 79 9.79 13.34 3.22
C VAL A 79 9.03 12.28 2.39
N LEU A 80 7.71 12.26 2.47
CA LEU A 80 6.87 11.25 1.83
C LEU A 80 6.32 11.67 0.47
N GLY A 81 6.59 12.91 0.03
CA GLY A 81 6.24 13.41 -1.30
C GLY A 81 4.74 13.61 -1.53
N VAL A 82 3.96 13.80 -0.46
CA VAL A 82 2.49 13.95 -0.53
C VAL A 82 2.12 15.39 -0.16
N PRO A 83 1.37 16.12 -1.00
CA PRO A 83 0.86 17.45 -0.68
C PRO A 83 -0.19 17.34 0.43
N ILE A 84 0.22 17.63 1.68
CA ILE A 84 -0.67 17.60 2.86
C ILE A 84 -1.48 18.91 2.97
N ASP A 85 -1.12 19.91 2.17
CA ASP A 85 -1.77 21.22 2.03
C ASP A 85 -3.21 21.15 1.51
N ALA A 86 -3.65 20.02 0.93
CA ALA A 86 -5.04 19.76 0.57
C ALA A 86 -5.87 19.09 1.69
N GLY A 87 -5.27 18.81 2.85
CA GLY A 87 -5.86 17.95 3.88
C GLY A 87 -5.53 16.47 3.63
N PHE A 88 -5.50 15.69 4.71
CA PHE A 88 -5.25 14.26 4.63
C PHE A 88 -6.47 13.54 4.03
N ASP A 89 -6.38 13.05 2.80
CA ASP A 89 -7.47 12.34 2.11
C ASP A 89 -7.24 10.81 2.04
N TRP A 90 -8.24 10.08 1.52
CA TRP A 90 -8.15 8.62 1.35
C TRP A 90 -6.99 8.18 0.42
N THR A 91 -6.54 9.05 -0.49
CA THR A 91 -5.42 8.77 -1.39
C THR A 91 -4.10 8.84 -0.63
N ALA A 92 -3.89 9.91 0.16
CA ALA A 92 -2.74 10.09 1.04
C ALA A 92 -2.66 8.95 2.06
N PHE A 93 -3.81 8.58 2.65
CA PHE A 93 -3.91 7.41 3.51
C PHE A 93 -3.44 6.13 2.81
N ALA A 94 -3.94 5.85 1.61
CA ALA A 94 -3.58 4.65 0.87
C ALA A 94 -2.08 4.59 0.55
N LEU A 95 -1.47 5.70 0.12
CA LEU A 95 -0.04 5.77 -0.17
C LEU A 95 0.80 5.51 1.08
N LEU A 96 0.44 6.12 2.20
CA LEU A 96 1.15 5.94 3.47
C LEU A 96 0.97 4.54 4.05
N ALA A 97 -0.25 3.98 3.97
CA ALA A 97 -0.54 2.62 4.38
C ALA A 97 0.27 1.58 3.57
N VAL A 98 0.42 1.80 2.26
CA VAL A 98 1.30 0.95 1.43
C VAL A 98 2.77 1.15 1.80
N ASN A 99 3.21 2.38 2.06
CA ASN A 99 4.59 2.64 2.49
C ASN A 99 4.94 2.00 3.85
N LEU A 100 3.96 1.88 4.75
CA LEU A 100 4.10 1.18 6.03
C LEU A 100 4.45 -0.31 5.85
N LEU A 101 4.26 -0.91 4.66
CA LEU A 101 4.75 -2.27 4.40
C LEU A 101 6.28 -2.40 4.53
N HIS A 102 7.04 -1.31 4.39
CA HIS A 102 8.49 -1.29 4.63
C HIS A 102 8.83 -1.61 6.10
N VAL A 103 7.91 -1.40 7.04
CA VAL A 103 8.12 -1.79 8.45
C VAL A 103 8.41 -3.29 8.54
N PHE A 104 7.82 -4.11 7.68
CA PHE A 104 8.06 -5.55 7.64
C PHE A 104 9.40 -5.90 6.96
N PRO A 105 10.01 -7.04 7.31
CA PRO A 105 11.25 -7.47 6.66
C PRO A 105 11.03 -7.67 5.15
N ALA A 106 11.80 -6.96 4.32
CA ALA A 106 11.59 -6.93 2.86
C ALA A 106 11.59 -8.31 2.20
N HIS A 107 12.40 -9.25 2.71
CA HIS A 107 12.44 -10.63 2.20
C HIS A 107 11.12 -11.38 2.43
N LEU A 108 10.48 -11.22 3.59
CA LEU A 108 9.19 -11.85 3.88
C LEU A 108 8.07 -11.19 3.08
N VAL A 109 8.10 -9.86 2.93
CA VAL A 109 7.13 -9.15 2.09
C VAL A 109 7.21 -9.67 0.65
N ALA A 110 8.41 -9.81 0.10
CA ALA A 110 8.61 -10.34 -1.24
C ALA A 110 8.18 -11.82 -1.39
N GLU A 111 8.46 -12.65 -0.39
CA GLU A 111 8.03 -14.06 -0.34
C GLU A 111 6.50 -14.17 -0.39
N HIS A 112 5.81 -13.54 0.56
CA HIS A 112 4.33 -13.55 0.63
C HIS A 112 3.69 -12.84 -0.57
N TYR A 113 4.33 -11.78 -1.09
CA TYR A 113 3.86 -11.10 -2.30
C TYR A 113 3.92 -12.03 -3.51
N ASN A 114 5.03 -12.72 -3.72
CA ASN A 114 5.15 -13.67 -4.82
C ASN A 114 4.13 -14.80 -4.69
N ASP A 115 3.92 -15.34 -3.49
CA ASP A 115 2.95 -16.43 -3.30
C ASP A 115 1.52 -15.98 -3.60
N ILE A 116 1.10 -14.80 -3.11
CA ILE A 116 -0.27 -14.31 -3.26
C ILE A 116 -0.54 -13.78 -4.68
N PHE A 117 0.42 -13.10 -5.29
CA PHE A 117 0.22 -12.44 -6.58
C PHE A 117 0.57 -13.35 -7.77
N ARG A 118 1.49 -14.32 -7.62
CA ARG A 118 1.83 -15.30 -8.67
C ARG A 118 0.79 -16.42 -8.76
N ALA A 119 0.18 -16.83 -7.62
CA ALA A 119 -0.93 -17.79 -7.63
C ALA A 119 -2.15 -17.30 -8.46
N GLY A 120 -2.30 -15.99 -8.66
CA GLY A 120 -3.36 -15.41 -9.50
C GLY A 120 -3.05 -15.32 -10.99
N GLN A 121 -1.81 -15.56 -11.43
CA GLN A 121 -1.39 -15.45 -12.84
C GLN A 121 -1.34 -16.81 -13.57
N GLY A 122 -1.32 -17.93 -12.85
CA GLY A 122 -1.18 -19.28 -13.42
C GLY A 122 -2.43 -19.85 -14.12
N SER A 123 -3.57 -19.14 -14.11
CA SER A 123 -4.83 -19.61 -14.70
C SER A 123 -5.12 -19.06 -16.11
N ASP A 124 -4.35 -18.09 -16.61
CA ASP A 124 -4.66 -17.38 -17.88
C ASP A 124 -3.83 -17.88 -19.08
N TYR A 125 -2.94 -18.85 -18.87
CA TYR A 125 -2.09 -19.44 -19.92
C TYR A 125 -2.25 -20.97 -20.07
N ALA A 126 -3.30 -21.54 -19.49
CA ALA A 126 -3.69 -22.93 -19.75
C ALA A 126 -4.74 -22.96 -20.86
N VAL A 127 -4.27 -22.87 -22.11
CA VAL A 127 -5.03 -23.27 -23.32
C VAL A 127 -4.11 -24.15 -24.16
#